data_AF-A0AA48M1H7-F1
#
_entry.id   AF-A0AA48M1H7-F1
#
_cell.length_a   1.000
_cell.length_b   1.000
_cell.length_c   1.000
_cell.angle_alpha   90.00
_cell.angle_beta   90.00
_cell.angle_gamma   90.00
#
_symmetry.space_group_name_H-M   'P 1'
#
loop_
_entity.id
_entity.type
_entity.pdbx_description
1 polymer ?
#
loop_
_entity_poly.entity_id
_entity_poly.type
_entity_poly.pdbx_seq_one_letter_code
_entity_poly.pdbx_strand_id
1 'polypeptide(L)'
;MAGSGETSVIAFHRLHYGKLAEGEDGRVTTAAGYAITRRSAGLDPAWDSFLSPPRLAELRRFEPDAIDIDARAAGCFLARTVGEGVVFMRARFRPEDGERGAGRLHQQAAMWLGGIDLWKNSPAACLSIVAHELRALPDLVNETEESRLSEAPLRWRAARPDPESVRRVIGRAPWAVPMMETLLDGAERGGQAVCEFGAHDFASEAEFLSAVGFTLQMLPPTYPRWRDISVVSGLTTPLHGLCLRYTPSWRQAQAAA
;
A
#
# COMPACT_ATOMS: atom_id res chain seq x y z
N MET A 1 -14.36 -6.07 -32.51
CA MET A 1 -15.43 -5.51 -31.66
C MET A 1 -14.87 -5.41 -30.26
N ALA A 2 -14.62 -4.21 -29.76
CA ALA A 2 -14.16 -4.00 -28.39
C ALA A 2 -15.35 -4.30 -27.47
N GLY A 3 -15.27 -5.39 -26.71
CA GLY A 3 -16.25 -5.67 -25.66
C GLY A 3 -16.26 -4.48 -24.71
N SER A 4 -17.44 -3.93 -24.43
CA SER A 4 -17.62 -2.91 -23.41
C SER A 4 -17.18 -3.50 -22.07
N GLY A 5 -15.92 -3.28 -21.70
CA GLY A 5 -15.38 -3.74 -20.44
C GLY A 5 -16.21 -3.14 -19.31
N GLU A 6 -16.75 -4.01 -18.46
CA GLU A 6 -17.46 -3.59 -17.25
C GLU A 6 -16.53 -2.65 -16.45
N THR A 7 -16.96 -1.40 -16.31
CA THR A 7 -16.17 -0.36 -15.64
C THR A 7 -16.71 -0.18 -14.23
N SER A 8 -15.86 -0.35 -13.22
CA SER A 8 -16.21 -0.11 -11.82
C SER A 8 -15.72 1.26 -11.36
N VAL A 9 -16.44 1.86 -10.42
CA VAL A 9 -15.98 3.05 -9.71
C VAL A 9 -15.24 2.59 -8.45
N ILE A 10 -13.95 2.85 -8.41
CA ILE A 10 -13.08 2.60 -7.25
C ILE A 10 -13.05 3.89 -6.43
N ALA A 11 -13.38 3.81 -5.14
CA ALA A 11 -13.39 4.97 -4.26
C ALA A 11 -12.66 4.69 -2.94
N PHE A 12 -11.86 5.65 -2.50
CA PHE A 12 -11.12 5.59 -1.24
C PHE A 12 -11.30 6.86 -0.43
N HIS A 13 -11.52 6.71 0.87
CA HIS A 13 -11.27 7.79 1.82
C HIS A 13 -9.76 7.93 2.02
N ARG A 14 -9.26 9.14 2.22
CA ARG A 14 -7.84 9.38 2.54
C ARG A 14 -7.67 9.95 3.94
N LEU A 15 -6.53 9.60 4.54
CA LEU A 15 -6.02 10.16 5.78
C LEU A 15 -4.50 10.28 5.65
N HIS A 16 -3.97 11.48 5.83
CA HIS A 16 -2.53 11.71 5.90
C HIS A 16 -2.11 12.00 7.33
N TYR A 17 -0.95 11.49 7.72
CA TYR A 17 -0.36 11.72 9.04
C TYR A 17 1.10 12.12 8.89
N GLY A 18 1.49 13.19 9.56
CA GLY A 18 2.84 13.72 9.49
C GLY A 18 2.92 15.14 10.02
N LYS A 19 3.79 15.93 9.42
CA LYS A 19 3.96 17.36 9.72
C LYS A 19 3.64 18.17 8.46
N LEU A 20 3.04 19.35 8.65
CA LEU A 20 2.84 20.27 7.54
C LEU A 20 4.17 20.87 7.10
N ALA A 21 4.33 21.00 5.78
CA ALA A 21 5.52 21.53 5.16
C ALA A 21 5.31 22.92 4.55
N GLU A 22 6.40 23.66 4.37
CA GLU A 22 6.46 24.99 3.79
C GLU A 22 7.49 25.05 2.65
N GLY A 23 7.23 25.96 1.70
CA GLY A 23 8.08 26.20 0.55
C GLY A 23 8.12 25.04 -0.46
N GLU A 24 8.82 25.28 -1.56
CA GLU A 24 8.94 24.30 -2.66
C GLU A 24 9.76 23.06 -2.27
N ASP A 25 10.69 23.21 -1.33
CA ASP A 25 11.52 22.12 -0.82
C ASP A 25 10.79 21.22 0.21
N GLY A 26 9.58 21.62 0.62
CA GLY A 26 8.77 20.90 1.60
C GLY A 26 9.41 20.87 2.99
N ARG A 27 10.00 21.99 3.44
CA ARG A 27 10.63 22.10 4.76
C ARG A 27 9.60 22.08 5.86
N VAL A 28 9.99 21.70 7.07
CA VAL A 28 9.12 21.63 8.23
C VAL A 28 9.70 22.53 9.30
N THR A 29 8.87 23.43 9.84
CA THR A 29 9.30 24.35 10.89
C THR A 29 9.53 23.62 12.20
N THR A 30 10.38 24.16 13.07
CA THR A 30 10.67 23.60 14.39
C THR A 30 9.45 23.54 15.31
N ALA A 31 8.43 24.37 15.06
CA ALA A 31 7.16 24.39 15.78
C ALA A 31 6.15 23.33 15.27
N ALA A 32 6.40 22.70 14.12
CA ALA A 32 5.46 21.76 13.54
C ALA A 32 5.37 20.45 14.34
N GLY A 33 4.16 20.18 14.83
CA GLY A 33 3.81 18.94 15.50
C GLY A 33 3.32 17.86 14.54
N TYR A 34 3.33 16.61 15.01
CA TYR A 34 2.65 15.52 14.32
C TYR A 34 1.13 15.64 14.46
N ALA A 35 0.43 15.51 13.35
CA ALA A 35 -1.02 15.51 13.32
C ALA A 35 -1.55 14.75 12.11
N ILE A 36 -2.87 14.57 12.08
CA ILE A 36 -3.58 14.29 10.84
C ILE A 36 -3.56 15.56 10.01
N THR A 37 -2.88 15.51 8.86
CA THR A 37 -2.66 16.67 8.01
C THR A 37 -3.66 16.74 6.86
N ARG A 38 -4.34 15.64 6.54
CA ARG A 38 -5.39 15.57 5.51
C ARG A 38 -6.41 14.49 5.86
N ARG A 39 -7.70 14.73 5.56
CA ARG A 39 -8.81 13.80 5.80
C ARG A 39 -9.91 13.97 4.75
N SER A 40 -10.46 12.86 4.29
CA SER A 40 -11.70 12.88 3.52
C SER A 40 -12.92 13.23 4.39
N ALA A 41 -13.80 14.08 3.86
CA ALA A 41 -15.14 14.28 4.38
C ALA A 41 -15.87 12.94 4.59
N GLY A 42 -16.52 12.81 5.75
CA GLY A 42 -17.27 11.61 6.13
C GLY A 42 -16.43 10.42 6.59
N LEU A 43 -15.09 10.52 6.63
CA LEU A 43 -14.28 9.50 7.32
C LEU A 43 -14.43 9.67 8.83
N ASP A 44 -15.02 8.67 9.48
CA ASP A 44 -15.23 8.67 10.94
C ASP A 44 -13.88 8.73 11.69
N PRO A 45 -13.66 9.74 12.56
CA PRO A 45 -12.46 9.85 13.40
C PRO A 45 -12.17 8.61 14.27
N ALA A 46 -13.14 7.73 14.52
CA ALA A 46 -12.90 6.44 15.20
C ALA A 46 -11.84 5.57 14.47
N TRP A 47 -11.68 5.76 13.15
CA TRP A 47 -10.66 5.07 12.37
C TRP A 47 -9.23 5.53 12.68
N ASP A 48 -9.01 6.73 13.21
CA ASP A 48 -7.68 7.32 13.43
C ASP A 48 -6.78 6.40 14.26
N SER A 49 -7.36 5.76 15.28
CA SER A 49 -6.61 4.85 16.13
C SER A 49 -6.11 3.63 15.35
N PHE A 50 -6.82 3.16 14.33
CA PHE A 50 -6.43 2.01 13.53
C PHE A 50 -5.49 2.40 12.37
N LEU A 51 -5.58 3.64 11.92
CA LEU A 51 -4.83 4.19 10.78
C LEU A 51 -3.54 4.87 11.25
N SER A 52 -2.63 4.08 11.82
CA SER A 52 -1.27 4.54 12.17
C SER A 52 -0.21 3.57 11.62
N PRO A 53 0.93 4.08 11.12
CA PRO A 53 2.00 3.22 10.60
C PRO A 53 2.46 2.08 11.52
N PRO A 54 2.73 2.29 12.83
CA PRO A 54 3.13 1.18 13.70
C PRO A 54 2.05 0.09 13.81
N ARG A 55 0.76 0.46 13.92
CA ARG A 55 -0.31 -0.54 14.02
C ARG A 55 -0.51 -1.31 12.71
N LEU A 56 -0.52 -0.61 11.57
CA LEU A 56 -0.70 -1.23 10.27
C LEU A 56 0.47 -2.16 9.90
N ALA A 57 1.69 -1.76 10.28
CA ALA A 57 2.91 -2.55 10.11
C ALA A 57 3.14 -3.59 11.23
N GLU A 58 2.25 -3.71 12.22
CA GLU A 58 2.39 -4.63 13.37
C GLU A 58 3.68 -4.44 14.18
N LEU A 59 4.17 -3.19 14.23
CA LEU A 59 5.37 -2.82 14.96
C LEU A 59 5.01 -2.08 16.24
N ARG A 60 5.78 -2.33 17.30
CA ARG A 60 5.69 -1.54 18.53
C ARG A 60 6.07 -0.07 18.29
N ARG A 61 7.07 0.16 17.42
CA ARG A 61 7.52 1.48 16.97
C ARG A 61 7.83 1.37 15.49
N PHE A 62 7.42 2.38 14.73
CA PHE A 62 7.76 2.50 13.33
C PHE A 62 8.96 3.44 13.24
N GLU A 63 10.09 2.92 12.78
CA GLU A 63 11.40 3.60 12.75
C GLU A 63 12.01 3.43 11.35
N PRO A 64 13.02 4.23 10.95
CA PRO A 64 13.57 4.20 9.59
C PRO A 64 14.14 2.85 9.12
N ASP A 65 14.54 1.98 10.06
CA ASP A 65 15.05 0.63 9.81
C ASP A 65 13.94 -0.40 9.52
N ALA A 66 12.68 -0.05 9.79
CA ALA A 66 11.53 -0.83 9.32
C ALA A 66 11.39 -0.78 7.78
N ILE A 67 11.99 0.22 7.12
CA ILE A 67 11.91 0.42 5.68
C ILE A 67 13.19 -0.06 5.02
N ASP A 68 13.03 -0.94 4.04
CA ASP A 68 14.08 -1.43 3.16
C ASP A 68 14.88 -0.28 2.57
N ILE A 69 16.21 -0.42 2.51
CA ILE A 69 17.11 0.67 2.14
C ILE A 69 16.79 1.25 0.76
N ASP A 70 16.46 0.39 -0.21
CA ASP A 70 16.15 0.76 -1.58
C ASP A 70 14.72 1.31 -1.73
N ALA A 71 13.87 1.12 -0.73
CA ALA A 71 12.51 1.67 -0.68
C ALA A 71 12.42 2.99 0.09
N ARG A 72 13.44 3.42 0.85
CA ARG A 72 13.37 4.58 1.77
C ARG A 72 12.87 5.87 1.13
N ALA A 73 13.28 6.15 -0.11
CA ALA A 73 12.89 7.37 -0.82
C ALA A 73 11.39 7.40 -1.13
N ALA A 74 10.83 6.29 -1.61
CA ALA A 74 9.39 6.19 -1.89
C ALA A 74 8.57 5.95 -0.61
N GLY A 75 9.15 5.23 0.36
CA GLY A 75 8.47 4.66 1.51
C GLY A 75 8.00 3.23 1.29
N CYS A 76 7.80 2.50 2.38
CA CYS A 76 7.18 1.20 2.31
C CYS A 76 5.70 1.32 1.97
N PHE A 77 5.20 0.36 1.21
CA PHE A 77 3.80 0.14 0.94
C PHE A 77 3.26 -0.99 1.81
N LEU A 78 2.02 -0.86 2.29
CA LEU A 78 1.21 -2.03 2.59
C LEU A 78 -0.22 -1.91 2.06
N ALA A 79 -0.83 -3.05 1.80
CA ALA A 79 -2.27 -3.25 1.70
C ALA A 79 -2.68 -4.37 2.64
N ARG A 80 -3.69 -4.15 3.48
CA ARG A 80 -4.26 -5.19 4.35
C ARG A 80 -5.68 -4.86 4.75
N THR A 81 -6.42 -5.85 5.26
CA THR A 81 -7.73 -5.58 5.83
C THR A 81 -7.63 -5.07 7.27
N VAL A 82 -8.55 -4.19 7.65
CA VAL A 82 -8.71 -3.64 9.00
C VAL A 82 -10.21 -3.46 9.24
N GLY A 83 -10.76 -4.19 10.22
CA GLY A 83 -12.21 -4.24 10.42
C GLY A 83 -12.94 -4.71 9.16
N GLU A 84 -13.91 -3.92 8.69
CA GLU A 84 -14.66 -4.18 7.46
C GLU A 84 -14.09 -3.47 6.21
N GLY A 85 -12.89 -2.89 6.33
CA GLY A 85 -12.22 -2.17 5.25
C GLY A 85 -10.93 -2.82 4.78
N VAL A 86 -10.41 -2.29 3.68
CA VAL A 86 -9.02 -2.46 3.22
C VAL A 86 -8.29 -1.14 3.36
N VAL A 87 -7.10 -1.18 3.92
CA VAL A 87 -6.21 -0.02 4.05
C VAL A 87 -5.03 -0.21 3.12
N PHE A 88 -4.74 0.83 2.34
CA PHE A 88 -3.51 1.00 1.58
C PHE A 88 -2.71 2.10 2.25
N MET A 89 -1.44 1.87 2.57
CA MET A 89 -0.60 2.87 3.20
C MET A 89 0.72 2.97 2.46
N ARG A 90 1.18 4.21 2.28
CA ARG A 90 2.56 4.55 2.00
C ARG A 90 3.11 5.28 3.22
N ALA A 91 4.24 4.83 3.76
CA ALA A 91 4.91 5.52 4.86
C ALA A 91 6.42 5.62 4.61
N ARG A 92 7.00 6.77 4.92
CA ARG A 92 8.43 7.05 4.79
C ARG A 92 8.92 7.94 5.90
N PHE A 93 10.24 8.04 6.02
CA PHE A 93 10.91 9.05 6.82
C PHE A 93 11.59 10.04 5.89
N ARG A 94 11.43 11.32 6.17
CA ARG A 94 12.04 12.40 5.37
C ARG A 94 12.71 13.44 6.26
N PRO A 95 13.77 14.13 5.80
CA PRO A 95 14.39 15.19 6.58
C PRO A 95 13.46 16.38 6.78
N GLU A 96 13.49 17.00 7.96
CA GLU A 96 12.73 18.22 8.26
C GLU A 96 13.15 19.43 7.41
N ASP A 97 14.40 19.49 6.95
CA ASP A 97 14.92 20.57 6.10
C ASP A 97 14.71 20.34 4.59
N GLY A 98 13.90 19.34 4.23
CA GLY A 98 13.45 19.07 2.86
C GLY A 98 13.97 17.75 2.29
N GLU A 99 13.52 17.38 1.08
CA GLU A 99 13.80 16.06 0.47
C GLU A 99 15.30 15.77 0.28
N ARG A 100 16.11 16.81 0.08
CA ARG A 100 17.56 16.74 -0.11
C ARG A 100 18.34 17.21 1.12
N GLY A 101 17.65 17.40 2.23
CA GLY A 101 18.21 17.92 3.46
C GLY A 101 18.92 16.86 4.30
N ALA A 102 19.58 17.31 5.37
CA ALA A 102 20.31 16.50 6.34
C ALA A 102 19.76 16.64 7.78
N GLY A 103 18.57 17.23 7.92
CA GLY A 103 17.88 17.45 9.18
C GLY A 103 17.35 16.17 9.79
N ARG A 104 16.69 16.33 10.95
CA ARG A 104 16.07 15.20 11.65
C ARG A 104 15.03 14.54 10.76
N LEU A 105 15.00 13.22 10.79
CA LEU A 105 13.98 12.46 10.09
C LEU A 105 12.65 12.55 10.83
N HIS A 106 11.58 12.76 10.08
CA HIS A 106 10.20 12.67 10.55
C HIS A 106 9.39 11.70 9.69
N GLN A 107 8.49 10.96 10.32
CA GLN A 107 7.54 10.10 9.63
C GLN A 107 6.52 10.93 8.79
N GLN A 108 6.28 10.49 7.56
CA GLN A 108 5.18 10.96 6.71
C GLN A 108 4.43 9.73 6.19
N ALA A 109 3.11 9.74 6.30
CA ALA A 109 2.26 8.65 5.84
C ALA A 109 1.02 9.14 5.10
N ALA A 110 0.67 8.45 4.03
CA ALA A 110 -0.60 8.57 3.33
C ALA A 110 -1.32 7.22 3.42
N MET A 111 -2.57 7.24 3.88
CA MET A 111 -3.40 6.06 4.09
C MET A 111 -4.73 6.22 3.37
N TRP A 112 -5.10 5.23 2.56
CA TRP A 112 -6.35 5.18 1.83
C TRP A 112 -7.19 4.01 2.32
N LEU A 113 -8.45 4.27 2.66
CA LEU A 113 -9.41 3.29 3.17
C LEU A 113 -10.50 3.04 2.13
N GLY A 114 -10.69 1.76 1.76
CA GLY A 114 -11.77 1.28 0.91
C GLY A 114 -12.59 0.20 1.60
N GLY A 115 -13.75 -0.15 1.03
CA GLY A 115 -14.56 -1.27 1.53
C GLY A 115 -13.94 -2.63 1.19
N ILE A 116 -14.18 -3.64 2.01
CA ILE A 116 -13.69 -5.00 1.75
C ILE A 116 -14.24 -5.59 0.43
N ASP A 117 -15.46 -5.24 0.03
CA ASP A 117 -16.04 -5.72 -1.22
C ASP A 117 -15.30 -5.19 -2.45
N LEU A 118 -14.78 -3.96 -2.36
CA LEU A 118 -13.94 -3.37 -3.40
C LEU A 118 -12.64 -4.18 -3.57
N TRP A 119 -12.04 -4.56 -2.44
CA TRP A 119 -10.84 -5.40 -2.42
C TRP A 119 -11.05 -6.76 -3.07
N LYS A 120 -12.16 -7.43 -2.74
CA LYS A 120 -12.51 -8.75 -3.27
C LYS A 120 -12.84 -8.72 -4.77
N ASN A 121 -13.58 -7.69 -5.19
CA ASN A 121 -14.13 -7.64 -6.54
C ASN A 121 -13.17 -7.00 -7.56
N SER A 122 -12.22 -6.17 -7.12
CA SER A 122 -11.34 -5.42 -8.01
C SER A 122 -9.92 -5.23 -7.43
N PRO A 123 -9.24 -6.30 -6.93
CA PRO A 123 -7.92 -6.16 -6.32
C PRO A 123 -6.87 -5.63 -7.31
N ALA A 124 -6.91 -6.07 -8.57
CA ALA A 124 -5.99 -5.59 -9.61
C ALA A 124 -6.13 -4.09 -9.87
N ALA A 125 -7.36 -3.59 -9.93
CA ALA A 125 -7.60 -2.15 -10.10
C ALA A 125 -7.15 -1.36 -8.87
N CYS A 126 -7.44 -1.84 -7.67
CA CYS A 126 -7.00 -1.18 -6.43
C CYS A 126 -5.46 -1.07 -6.39
N LEU A 127 -4.76 -2.18 -6.61
CA LEU A 127 -3.29 -2.23 -6.58
C LEU A 127 -2.65 -1.41 -7.69
N SER A 128 -3.23 -1.42 -8.89
CA SER A 128 -2.78 -0.57 -9.99
C SER A 128 -2.91 0.91 -9.64
N ILE A 129 -4.06 1.35 -9.12
CA ILE A 129 -4.28 2.75 -8.75
C ILE A 129 -3.27 3.18 -7.67
N VAL A 130 -3.15 2.43 -6.58
CA VAL A 130 -2.24 2.83 -5.47
C VAL A 130 -0.76 2.77 -5.87
N ALA A 131 -0.38 1.89 -6.79
CA ALA A 131 0.99 1.87 -7.32
C ALA A 131 1.35 3.20 -8.01
N HIS A 132 0.39 3.83 -8.71
CA HIS A 132 0.62 5.07 -9.45
C HIS A 132 0.36 6.32 -8.62
N GLU A 133 -0.64 6.29 -7.75
CA GLU A 133 -1.21 7.50 -7.15
C GLU A 133 -0.88 7.65 -5.65
N LEU A 134 -0.71 6.54 -4.91
CA LEU A 134 -0.47 6.61 -3.46
C LEU A 134 0.99 6.99 -3.19
N ARG A 135 1.19 8.23 -2.74
CA ARG A 135 2.49 8.81 -2.38
C ARG A 135 2.42 9.43 -1.00
N ALA A 136 3.47 9.24 -0.20
CA ALA A 136 3.61 9.85 1.13
C ALA A 136 4.27 11.24 1.03
N LEU A 137 3.64 12.14 0.29
CA LEU A 137 4.08 13.53 0.16
C LEU A 137 3.60 14.35 1.38
N PRO A 138 4.33 15.40 1.80
CA PRO A 138 3.86 16.28 2.84
C PRO A 138 2.71 17.17 2.35
N ASP A 139 1.77 17.46 3.24
CA ASP A 139 0.74 18.49 3.00
C ASP A 139 1.30 19.86 3.38
N LEU A 140 0.76 20.94 2.78
CA LEU A 140 1.39 22.25 2.86
C LEU A 140 0.68 23.19 3.85
N VAL A 141 1.46 24.06 4.51
CA VAL A 141 0.95 25.07 5.45
C VAL A 141 0.07 26.14 4.79
N ASN A 142 0.24 26.35 3.47
CA ASN A 142 -0.55 27.33 2.71
C ASN A 142 -1.93 26.79 2.31
N GLU A 143 -2.21 25.50 2.50
CA GLU A 143 -3.53 24.92 2.34
C GLU A 143 -4.36 25.14 3.61
N THR A 144 -5.57 25.67 3.45
CA THR A 144 -6.49 25.88 4.59
C THR A 144 -6.82 24.56 5.28
N GLU A 145 -7.03 24.62 6.59
CA GLU A 145 -7.42 23.43 7.36
C GLU A 145 -8.72 22.81 6.83
N GLU A 146 -9.73 23.64 6.53
CA GLU A 146 -10.99 23.21 5.95
C GLU A 146 -10.77 22.44 4.64
N SER A 147 -9.92 22.97 3.74
CA SER A 147 -9.59 22.30 2.49
C SER A 147 -8.81 20.99 2.68
N ARG A 148 -8.05 20.82 3.76
CA ARG A 148 -7.29 19.59 4.01
C ARG A 148 -8.11 18.54 4.74
N LEU A 149 -9.01 18.95 5.64
CA LEU A 149 -9.71 18.03 6.55
C LEU A 149 -11.14 17.68 6.12
N SER A 150 -11.62 18.20 4.99
CA SER A 150 -12.98 17.94 4.48
C SER A 150 -13.03 17.65 2.97
N GLU A 151 -12.01 16.99 2.42
CA GLU A 151 -12.01 16.73 0.97
C GLU A 151 -12.91 15.56 0.57
N ALA A 152 -13.42 15.59 -0.65
CA ALA A 152 -14.14 14.44 -1.18
C ALA A 152 -13.26 13.17 -1.18
N PRO A 153 -13.85 11.97 -1.01
CA PRO A 153 -13.18 10.72 -1.29
C PRO A 153 -12.62 10.69 -2.71
N LEU A 154 -11.47 10.05 -2.88
CA LEU A 154 -10.82 9.88 -4.17
C LEU A 154 -11.61 8.88 -5.01
N ARG A 155 -11.69 9.09 -6.33
CA ARG A 155 -12.52 8.27 -7.24
C ARG A 155 -11.84 8.04 -8.58
N TRP A 156 -11.85 6.80 -9.03
CA TRP A 156 -11.37 6.41 -10.35
C TRP A 156 -12.40 5.53 -11.04
N ARG A 157 -12.42 5.60 -12.37
CA ARG A 157 -13.07 4.60 -13.21
C ARG A 157 -12.00 3.61 -13.63
N ALA A 158 -12.17 2.35 -13.26
CA ALA A 158 -11.24 1.29 -13.62
C ALA A 158 -11.97 0.24 -14.46
N ALA A 159 -11.33 -0.16 -15.57
CA ALA A 159 -11.80 -1.30 -16.31
C ALA A 159 -11.54 -2.57 -15.48
N ARG A 160 -12.52 -3.45 -15.41
CA ARG A 160 -12.29 -4.80 -14.89
C ARG A 160 -11.44 -5.57 -15.88
N PRO A 161 -10.31 -6.17 -15.46
CA PRO A 161 -9.49 -6.95 -16.37
C PRO A 161 -10.27 -8.18 -16.85
N ASP A 162 -10.13 -8.49 -18.14
CA ASP A 162 -10.74 -9.67 -18.75
C ASP A 162 -10.18 -10.96 -18.12
N PRO A 163 -11.02 -11.86 -17.57
CA PRO A 163 -10.58 -13.07 -16.88
C PRO A 163 -9.69 -13.99 -17.74
N GLU A 164 -9.98 -14.14 -19.03
CA GLU A 164 -9.17 -14.97 -19.94
C GLU A 164 -7.78 -14.36 -20.16
N SER A 165 -7.69 -13.04 -20.26
CA SER A 165 -6.41 -12.33 -20.33
C SER A 165 -5.61 -12.49 -19.04
N VAL A 166 -6.24 -12.38 -17.87
CA VAL A 166 -5.58 -12.62 -16.57
C VAL A 166 -5.05 -14.06 -16.49
N ARG A 167 -5.86 -15.06 -16.86
CA ARG A 167 -5.44 -16.48 -16.90
C ARG A 167 -4.23 -16.70 -17.80
N ARG A 168 -4.18 -16.05 -18.97
CA ARG A 168 -3.04 -16.16 -19.90
C ARG A 168 -1.76 -15.57 -19.32
N VAL A 169 -1.84 -14.45 -18.60
CA VAL A 169 -0.67 -13.86 -17.93
C VAL A 169 -0.18 -14.80 -16.83
N ILE A 170 -1.07 -15.20 -15.93
CA ILE A 170 -0.74 -16.08 -14.80
C ILE A 170 -0.17 -17.41 -15.25
N GLY A 171 -0.75 -18.05 -16.27
CA GLY A 171 -0.30 -19.35 -16.77
C GLY A 171 1.10 -19.35 -17.38
N ARG A 172 1.74 -18.18 -17.56
CA ARG A 172 3.10 -18.05 -18.13
C ARG A 172 4.08 -17.38 -17.17
N ALA A 173 3.59 -16.79 -16.09
CA ALA A 173 4.41 -15.96 -15.22
C ALA A 173 5.10 -16.79 -14.13
N PRO A 174 6.42 -16.64 -13.93
CA PRO A 174 7.16 -17.42 -12.93
C PRO A 174 6.73 -17.11 -11.49
N TRP A 175 6.23 -15.90 -11.22
CA TRP A 175 5.73 -15.49 -9.91
C TRP A 175 4.35 -16.05 -9.57
N ALA A 176 3.60 -16.56 -10.55
CA ALA A 176 2.21 -16.93 -10.36
C ALA A 176 2.04 -18.14 -9.45
N VAL A 177 2.83 -19.20 -9.69
CA VAL A 177 2.73 -20.45 -8.91
C VAL A 177 3.06 -20.20 -7.44
N PRO A 178 4.21 -19.60 -7.06
CA PRO A 178 4.52 -19.32 -5.65
C PRO A 178 3.44 -18.49 -4.93
N MET A 179 2.90 -17.46 -5.58
CA MET A 179 1.84 -16.64 -4.98
C MET A 179 0.54 -17.44 -4.80
N MET A 180 0.11 -18.19 -5.82
CA MET A 180 -1.10 -18.99 -5.75
C MET A 180 -0.99 -20.12 -4.71
N GLU A 181 0.13 -20.83 -4.66
CA GLU A 181 0.39 -21.87 -3.65
C GLU A 181 0.31 -21.29 -2.24
N THR A 182 0.96 -20.14 -1.99
CA THR A 182 0.91 -19.46 -0.69
C THR A 182 -0.53 -19.15 -0.25
N LEU A 183 -1.37 -18.72 -1.19
CA LEU A 183 -2.77 -18.41 -0.91
C LEU A 183 -3.61 -19.69 -0.70
N LEU A 184 -3.48 -20.67 -1.59
CA LEU A 184 -4.25 -21.91 -1.54
C LEU A 184 -3.88 -22.78 -0.32
N ASP A 185 -2.59 -23.00 -0.07
CA ASP A 185 -2.11 -23.72 1.12
C ASP A 185 -2.54 -22.98 2.40
N GLY A 186 -2.51 -21.65 2.36
CA GLY A 186 -3.03 -20.80 3.41
C GLY A 186 -4.49 -21.08 3.72
N ALA A 187 -5.35 -21.16 2.70
CA ALA A 187 -6.76 -21.48 2.87
C ALA A 187 -7.01 -22.89 3.42
N GLU A 188 -6.21 -23.88 3.01
CA GLU A 188 -6.37 -25.27 3.43
C GLU A 188 -5.85 -25.53 4.85
N ARG A 189 -4.69 -24.96 5.21
CA ARG A 189 -4.01 -25.27 6.47
C ARG A 189 -4.31 -24.28 7.59
N GLY A 190 -4.89 -23.12 7.26
CA GLY A 190 -5.18 -22.05 8.23
C GLY A 190 -3.93 -21.40 8.87
N GLY A 191 -2.73 -21.71 8.36
CA GLY A 191 -1.46 -21.27 8.91
C GLY A 191 -1.02 -19.88 8.45
N GLN A 192 0.09 -19.40 9.00
CA GLN A 192 0.79 -18.21 8.52
C GLN A 192 1.65 -18.60 7.32
N ALA A 193 1.69 -17.78 6.28
CA ALA A 193 2.53 -18.03 5.11
C ALA A 193 3.04 -16.71 4.52
N VAL A 194 4.29 -16.72 4.07
CA VAL A 194 4.93 -15.56 3.45
C VAL A 194 5.51 -16.00 2.11
N CYS A 195 5.14 -15.28 1.05
CA CYS A 195 5.76 -15.39 -0.26
C CYS A 195 6.59 -14.14 -0.50
N GLU A 196 7.88 -14.31 -0.71
CA GLU A 196 8.84 -13.21 -0.77
C GLU A 196 9.44 -13.08 -2.15
N PHE A 197 9.60 -11.84 -2.60
CA PHE A 197 10.19 -11.47 -3.88
C PHE A 197 11.21 -10.36 -3.71
N GLY A 198 12.17 -10.27 -4.62
CA GLY A 198 13.17 -9.21 -4.66
C GLY A 198 13.34 -8.60 -6.05
N ALA A 199 14.30 -7.69 -6.21
CA ALA A 199 14.58 -7.01 -7.48
C ALA A 199 15.04 -7.95 -8.63
N HIS A 200 15.23 -9.24 -8.35
CA HIS A 200 15.46 -10.26 -9.39
C HIS A 200 14.15 -10.80 -9.98
N ASP A 201 13.05 -10.74 -9.24
CA ASP A 201 11.72 -11.19 -9.66
C ASP A 201 10.92 -10.09 -10.35
N PHE A 202 11.03 -8.86 -9.85
CA PHE A 202 10.31 -7.68 -10.36
C PHE A 202 11.25 -6.49 -10.49
N ALA A 203 11.19 -5.79 -11.62
CA ALA A 203 12.02 -4.62 -11.87
C ALA A 203 11.55 -3.40 -11.07
N SER A 204 10.30 -3.40 -10.60
CA SER A 204 9.74 -2.32 -9.79
C SER A 204 8.62 -2.81 -8.87
N GLU A 205 8.30 -1.99 -7.87
CA GLU A 205 7.12 -2.20 -7.03
C GLU A 205 5.83 -2.23 -7.85
N ALA A 206 5.69 -1.38 -8.87
CA ALA A 206 4.48 -1.34 -9.69
C ALA A 206 4.23 -2.66 -10.44
N GLU A 207 5.30 -3.31 -10.92
CA GLU A 207 5.23 -4.64 -11.51
C GLU A 207 4.82 -5.70 -10.49
N PHE A 208 5.41 -5.68 -9.29
CA PHE A 208 5.03 -6.56 -8.19
C PHE A 208 3.55 -6.39 -7.81
N LEU A 209 3.07 -5.16 -7.61
CA LEU A 209 1.68 -4.89 -7.26
C LEU A 209 0.70 -5.29 -8.38
N SER A 210 1.11 -5.15 -9.64
CA SER A 210 0.34 -5.64 -10.79
C SER A 210 0.23 -7.18 -10.79
N ALA A 211 1.34 -7.87 -10.56
CA ALA A 211 1.37 -9.33 -10.44
C ALA A 211 0.47 -9.84 -9.30
N VAL A 212 0.61 -9.26 -8.11
CA VAL A 212 -0.28 -9.56 -6.97
C VAL A 212 -1.74 -9.28 -7.32
N GLY A 213 -2.02 -8.15 -7.97
CA GLY A 213 -3.36 -7.78 -8.42
C GLY A 213 -3.99 -8.84 -9.30
N PHE A 214 -3.25 -9.35 -10.28
CA PHE A 214 -3.71 -10.44 -11.15
C PHE A 214 -3.92 -11.76 -10.38
N THR A 215 -2.98 -12.14 -9.52
CA THR A 215 -3.11 -13.33 -8.66
C THR A 215 -4.39 -13.25 -7.83
N LEU A 216 -4.62 -12.14 -7.13
CA LEU A 216 -5.82 -11.96 -6.30
C LEU A 216 -7.10 -11.92 -7.12
N GLN A 217 -7.04 -11.42 -8.36
CA GLN A 217 -8.19 -11.40 -9.26
C GLN A 217 -8.70 -12.80 -9.64
N MET A 218 -7.86 -13.84 -9.52
CA MET A 218 -8.23 -15.23 -9.73
C MET A 218 -8.95 -15.86 -8.54
N LEU A 219 -8.85 -15.26 -7.36
CA LEU A 219 -9.51 -15.79 -6.17
C LEU A 219 -11.03 -15.57 -6.29
N PRO A 220 -11.85 -16.57 -5.91
CA PRO A 220 -13.28 -16.36 -5.85
C PRO A 220 -13.64 -15.38 -4.70
N PRO A 221 -14.75 -14.63 -4.79
CA PRO A 221 -15.23 -13.80 -3.69
C PRO A 221 -15.49 -14.59 -2.39
N THR A 222 -15.74 -15.90 -2.51
CA THR A 222 -15.94 -16.86 -1.41
C THR A 222 -14.65 -17.37 -0.78
N TYR A 223 -13.47 -16.97 -1.28
CA TYR A 223 -12.20 -17.37 -0.69
C TYR A 223 -12.16 -17.02 0.81
N PRO A 224 -11.95 -17.99 1.72
CA PRO A 224 -12.28 -17.83 3.13
C PRO A 224 -11.33 -16.86 3.86
N ARG A 225 -10.12 -16.66 3.32
CA ARG A 225 -9.04 -15.92 3.99
C ARG A 225 -8.76 -14.55 3.38
N TRP A 226 -9.73 -13.94 2.69
CA TRP A 226 -9.58 -12.58 2.13
C TRP A 226 -9.08 -11.54 3.15
N ARG A 227 -9.50 -11.70 4.42
CA ARG A 227 -9.11 -10.78 5.51
C ARG A 227 -7.65 -10.96 5.97
N ASP A 228 -7.05 -12.10 5.68
CA ASP A 228 -5.71 -12.44 6.16
C ASP A 228 -4.62 -12.07 5.14
N ILE A 229 -5.02 -11.65 3.94
CA ILE A 229 -4.06 -11.29 2.88
C ILE A 229 -3.47 -9.91 3.18
N SER A 230 -2.15 -9.87 3.23
CA SER A 230 -1.37 -8.63 3.23
C SER A 230 -0.46 -8.57 2.01
N VAL A 231 -0.35 -7.40 1.42
CA VAL A 231 0.57 -7.10 0.31
C VAL A 231 1.52 -6.03 0.78
N VAL A 232 2.82 -6.28 0.73
CA VAL A 232 3.81 -5.40 1.34
C VAL A 232 4.96 -5.19 0.39
N SER A 233 5.44 -3.95 0.29
CA SER A 233 6.65 -3.62 -0.47
C SER A 233 7.53 -2.68 0.33
N GLY A 234 8.82 -3.00 0.41
CA GLY A 234 9.81 -2.19 1.10
C GLY A 234 9.72 -2.19 2.63
N LEU A 235 8.93 -3.07 3.25
CA LEU A 235 8.95 -3.32 4.70
C LEU A 235 9.92 -4.46 4.99
N THR A 236 10.81 -4.28 5.96
CA THR A 236 11.87 -5.26 6.27
C THR A 236 11.34 -6.52 6.96
N THR A 237 10.17 -6.45 7.60
CA THR A 237 9.53 -7.56 8.29
C THR A 237 8.23 -7.98 7.58
N PRO A 238 7.90 -9.28 7.53
CA PRO A 238 6.60 -9.73 7.04
C PRO A 238 5.49 -9.43 8.04
N LEU A 239 4.26 -9.28 7.54
CA LEU A 239 3.07 -9.15 8.38
C LEU A 239 2.44 -10.52 8.67
N HIS A 240 1.69 -10.61 9.76
CA HIS A 240 0.92 -11.80 10.06
C HIS A 240 -0.21 -12.02 9.02
N GLY A 241 -0.50 -13.29 8.74
CA GLY A 241 -1.52 -13.79 7.83
C GLY A 241 -0.90 -14.50 6.64
N LEU A 242 -1.40 -14.14 5.47
CA LEU A 242 -0.88 -14.55 4.16
C LEU A 242 -0.20 -13.33 3.54
N CYS A 243 1.11 -13.26 3.65
CA CYS A 243 1.88 -12.08 3.27
C CYS A 243 2.56 -12.28 1.91
N LEU A 244 2.22 -11.45 0.94
CA LEU A 244 2.93 -11.33 -0.33
C LEU A 244 3.86 -10.11 -0.22
N ARG A 245 5.18 -10.34 -0.21
CA ARG A 245 6.17 -9.32 0.17
C ARG A 245 7.21 -9.09 -0.92
N TYR A 246 7.49 -7.84 -1.22
CA TYR A 246 8.58 -7.42 -2.10
C TYR A 246 9.63 -6.61 -1.35
N THR A 247 10.89 -7.04 -1.39
CA THR A 247 12.03 -6.36 -0.76
C THR A 247 13.07 -6.05 -1.84
N PRO A 248 13.13 -4.80 -2.36
CA PRO A 248 13.99 -4.47 -3.49
C PRO A 248 15.47 -4.79 -3.25
N SER A 249 15.98 -4.51 -2.04
CA SER A 249 17.40 -4.75 -1.71
C SER A 249 17.83 -6.23 -1.66
N TRP A 250 16.88 -7.18 -1.72
CA TRP A 250 17.17 -8.61 -1.55
C TRP A 250 18.08 -9.19 -2.65
N ARG A 251 18.39 -8.42 -3.69
CA ARG A 251 19.48 -8.70 -4.64
C ARG A 251 20.85 -8.91 -3.97
N GLN A 252 21.11 -8.26 -2.83
CA GLN A 252 22.45 -8.24 -2.23
C GLN A 252 22.74 -9.40 -1.26
N ALA A 253 21.71 -10.07 -0.72
CA ALA A 253 21.92 -11.11 0.30
C ALA A 253 22.26 -12.49 -0.30
N GLN A 254 21.76 -12.82 -1.50
CA GLN A 254 22.10 -14.08 -2.19
C GLN A 254 23.44 -14.05 -2.93
N ALA A 255 23.99 -12.86 -3.23
CA ALA A 255 25.31 -12.73 -3.83
C ALA A 255 26.45 -12.74 -2.79
N ALA A 256 26.11 -12.63 -1.50
CA ALA A 256 27.04 -12.62 -0.37
C ALA A 256 26.94 -13.88 0.53
N ALA A 257 26.08 -14.83 0.16
CA ALA A 257 25.89 -16.13 0.82
C ALA A 257 26.33 -17.26 -0.12
#